data_AF-A0A0B6Y3X7-F1
#
_entry.id   AF-A0A0B6Y3X7-F1
#
_cell.length_a   1.000
_cell.length_b   1.000
_cell.length_c   1.000
_cell.angle_alpha   90.00
_cell.angle_beta   90.00
_cell.angle_gamma   90.00
#
_symmetry.space_group_name_H-M   'P 1'
#
loop_
_entity.id
_entity.type
_entity.pdbx_description
1 polymer ?
#
loop_
_entity_poly.entity_id
_entity_poly.type
_entity_poly.pdbx_seq_one_letter_code
_entity_poly.pdbx_strand_id
1 'polypeptide(L)' 'GTIPSTVTSFSDFLTRPADHRSVIRFDKGDQEKFCRVTIIDDSLCEKEEKFTVVLSEPMGGKLGKINSVDVIIEP' A
#
# COMPACT_ATOMS: atom_id res chain seq x y z
N GLY A 1 -16.85 8.24 12.02
CA GLY A 1 -16.56 6.86 12.43
C GLY A 1 -15.54 6.31 11.46
N THR A 2 -14.38 5.88 11.93
CA THR A 2 -13.41 5.19 11.10
C THR A 2 -13.90 3.77 10.88
N ILE A 3 -14.06 3.36 9.62
CA ILE A 3 -14.23 1.95 9.24
C ILE A 3 -13.14 1.14 9.94
N PRO A 4 -13.49 0.18 10.82
CA PRO A 4 -12.51 -0.75 11.33
C PRO A 4 -12.10 -1.62 10.15
N SER A 5 -10.85 -1.51 9.72
CA SER A 5 -10.24 -2.55 8.88
C SER A 5 -10.19 -3.79 9.76
N THR A 6 -11.20 -4.63 9.65
CA THR A 6 -11.23 -5.94 10.30
C THR A 6 -10.04 -6.70 9.76
N VAL A 7 -9.01 -6.86 10.59
CA VAL A 7 -7.94 -7.82 10.35
C VAL A 7 -8.58 -9.19 10.51
N THR A 8 -9.25 -9.63 9.44
CA THR A 8 -9.76 -10.98 9.30
C THR A 8 -8.59 -11.87 8.89
N SER A 9 -8.55 -13.10 9.39
CA SER A 9 -7.56 -14.17 9.05
C SER A 9 -7.70 -14.66 7.60
N PHE A 10 -8.05 -13.76 6.69
CA PHE A 10 -8.29 -13.95 5.26
C PHE A 10 -7.68 -12.78 4.48
N SER A 11 -6.71 -12.10 5.07
CA SER A 11 -6.14 -10.89 4.51
C SER A 11 -4.66 -10.86 4.85
N ASP A 12 -3.83 -11.22 3.88
CA ASP A 12 -2.37 -11.25 4.00
C ASP A 12 -1.73 -9.85 4.03
N PHE A 13 -2.53 -8.77 3.96
CA PHE A 13 -2.01 -7.41 4.00
C PHE A 13 -2.99 -6.42 4.62
N LEU A 14 -2.42 -5.36 5.22
CA LEU A 14 -3.18 -4.21 5.69
C LEU A 14 -3.30 -3.17 4.59
N THR A 15 -4.51 -2.98 4.08
CA THR A 15 -4.82 -1.89 3.16
C THR A 15 -4.62 -0.54 3.84
N ARG A 16 -3.89 0.37 3.19
CA ARG A 16 -3.72 1.73 3.68
C ARG A 16 -4.97 2.57 3.34
N PRO A 17 -5.51 3.36 4.29
CA PRO A 17 -6.68 4.18 4.04
C PRO A 17 -6.37 5.27 3.00
N ALA A 18 -7.30 5.60 2.11
CA ALA A 18 -7.14 6.69 1.15
C ALA A 18 -7.31 8.08 1.79
N ASP A 19 -6.56 8.35 2.88
CA ASP A 19 -6.55 9.64 3.58
C ASP A 19 -5.12 10.17 3.76
N HIS A 20 -4.97 11.26 4.50
CA HIS A 20 -3.70 11.95 4.74
C HIS A 20 -2.62 11.05 5.37
N ARG A 21 -2.96 9.90 5.97
CA ARG A 21 -2.01 8.92 6.51
C ARG A 21 -1.32 8.10 5.41
N SER A 22 -1.84 8.17 4.19
CA SER A 22 -1.28 7.51 3.00
C SER A 22 -0.48 8.42 2.07
N VAL A 23 -0.38 9.71 2.42
CA VAL A 23 0.34 10.70 1.62
C VAL A 23 1.85 10.52 1.77
N ILE A 24 2.54 10.47 0.64
CA ILE A 24 4.00 10.51 0.57
C ILE A 24 4.42 11.93 0.26
N ARG A 25 5.16 12.54 1.19
CA ARG A 25 5.68 13.90 1.05
C ARG A 25 7.15 13.86 0.68
N PHE A 26 7.50 14.59 -0.37
CA PHE A 26 8.89 14.84 -0.76
C PHE A 26 9.27 16.24 -0.26
N ASP A 27 10.27 16.32 0.61
CA ASP A 27 10.86 17.59 1.02
C ASP A 27 12.01 17.96 0.07
N LYS A 28 12.51 19.19 0.23
CA LYS A 28 13.57 19.71 -0.66
C LYS A 28 14.82 18.82 -0.57
N GLY A 29 15.20 18.23 -1.69
CA GLY A 29 16.38 17.37 -1.81
C GLY A 29 16.08 15.88 -1.72
N ASP A 30 14.85 15.49 -1.37
CA ASP A 30 14.45 14.09 -1.42
C ASP A 30 14.28 13.63 -2.87
N GLN A 31 14.97 12.54 -3.22
CA GLN A 31 14.81 11.86 -4.51
C GLN A 31 14.00 10.57 -4.39
N GLU A 32 13.93 10.00 -3.18
CA GLU A 32 13.25 8.73 -2.89
C GLU A 32 12.51 8.81 -1.56
N LYS A 33 11.38 8.10 -1.47
CA LYS A 33 10.59 7.91 -0.26
C LYS A 33 10.03 6.51 -0.21
N PHE A 34 9.93 5.96 0.99
CA PHE A 34 9.38 4.62 1.21
C PHE A 34 7.87 4.66 1.40
N CYS A 35 7.17 3.81 0.64
CA CYS A 35 5.78 3.46 0.86
C CYS A 35 5.74 2.13 1.62
N ARG A 36 5.47 2.16 2.93
CA ARG A 36 5.41 0.94 3.75
C ARG A 36 4.05 0.27 3.63
N VAL A 37 4.04 -1.03 3.33
CA VAL A 37 2.87 -1.91 3.38
C VAL A 37 3.14 -2.97 4.43
N THR A 38 2.14 -3.27 5.27
CA THR A 38 2.26 -4.32 6.28
C THR A 38 1.64 -5.59 5.73
N ILE A 39 2.45 -6.65 5.68
CA ILE A 39 2.02 -8.01 5.37
C ILE A 39 1.66 -8.70 6.69
N ILE A 40 0.60 -9.50 6.66
CA ILE A 40 0.14 -10.34 7.77
C ILE A 40 0.53 -11.76 7.39
N ASP A 41 1.27 -12.41 8.28
CA ASP A 41 1.63 -13.83 8.16
C ASP A 41 0.82 -14.56 9.22
N ASP A 42 -0.17 -15.34 8.79
CA ASP A 42 -0.95 -16.20 9.67
C ASP A 42 -0.64 -17.70 9.42
N SER A 43 -1.21 -18.60 10.22
CA SER A 43 -0.87 -20.03 10.15
C SER A 43 -1.69 -20.81 9.12
N LEU A 44 -2.53 -20.14 8.32
CA LEU A 44 -3.35 -20.76 7.30
C LEU A 44 -2.54 -20.93 6.01
N CYS A 45 -2.64 -22.11 5.39
CA CYS A 45 -2.10 -22.32 4.05
C CYS A 45 -3.07 -21.73 3.05
N GLU A 46 -2.79 -20.52 2.57
CA GLU A 46 -3.60 -19.82 1.58
C GLU A 46 -3.11 -20.08 0.15
N LYS A 47 -3.80 -19.51 -0.84
CA LYS A 47 -3.34 -19.54 -2.24
C LYS A 47 -2.51 -18.29 -2.50
N GLU A 48 -1.83 -18.25 -3.65
CA GLU A 48 -1.19 -17.03 -4.14
C GLU A 48 -2.19 -15.84 -4.08
N GLU A 49 -1.80 -14.80 -3.36
CA GLU A 49 -2.56 -13.55 -3.26
C GLU A 49 -1.83 -12.42 -4.00
N LYS A 50 -2.59 -11.50 -4.57
CA LYS A 50 -2.05 -10.37 -5.33
C LYS A 50 -2.77 -9.07 -4.98
N PHE A 51 -1.99 -8.03 -4.71
CA PHE A 51 -2.52 -6.68 -4.55
C PHE A 51 -1.71 -5.66 -5.35
N THR A 52 -2.35 -4.53 -5.69
CA THR A 52 -1.73 -3.45 -6.46
C THR A 52 -1.56 -2.22 -5.58
N VAL A 53 -0.34 -1.67 -5.54
CA VAL A 53 -0.06 -0.38 -4.91
C VAL A 53 -0.07 0.68 -5.99
N VAL A 54 -0.92 1.70 -5.85
CA VAL A 54 -1.08 2.80 -6.81
C VAL A 54 -0.76 4.12 -6.13
N LEU A 55 0.08 4.93 -6.76
CA LEU A 55 0.23 6.35 -6.43
C LEU A 55 -0.85 7.14 -7.19
N SER A 56 -1.60 7.98 -6.49
CA SER A 56 -2.67 8.82 -7.04
C SER A 56 -2.57 10.25 -6.52
N GLU A 57 -3.31 11.17 -7.17
CA GLU A 57 -3.52 12.56 -6.70
C GLU A 57 -2.23 13.33 -6.38
N PRO A 58 -1.32 13.52 -7.35
CA PRO A 58 -0.11 14.29 -7.12
C PRO A 58 -0.44 15.75 -6.78
N MET A 59 0.16 16.28 -5.72
CA MET A 59 0.05 17.69 -5.32
C MET A 59 1.39 18.40 -5.52
N GLY A 60 1.39 19.51 -6.27
CA GLY A 60 2.59 20.32 -6.50
C GLY A 60 3.61 19.71 -7.46
N GLY A 61 3.24 18.67 -8.21
CA GLY A 61 4.11 17.98 -9.17
C GLY A 61 3.34 17.13 -10.16
N LYS A 62 4.05 16.27 -10.89
CA LYS A 62 3.47 15.34 -11.86
C LYS A 62 3.94 13.92 -11.57
N LEU A 63 3.01 12.98 -11.66
CA LEU A 63 3.32 11.56 -11.52
C LEU A 63 3.93 11.02 -12.83
N GLY A 64 4.92 10.14 -12.68
CA GLY A 64 5.57 9.47 -13.80
C GLY A 64 4.65 8.47 -14.51
N LYS A 65 5.11 7.93 -15.65
CA LYS A 65 4.37 6.88 -16.39
C LYS A 65 4.18 5.60 -15.58
N ILE A 66 5.11 5.30 -14.69
CA ILE A 66 5.04 4.15 -13.79
C ILE A 66 4.60 4.69 -12.43
N ASN A 67 3.37 4.38 -12.05
CA ASN A 67 2.77 4.79 -10.78
C ASN A 67 2.05 3.68 -10.03
N SER A 68 2.04 2.47 -10.61
CA SER A 68 1.41 1.30 -10.04
C SER A 68 2.40 0.15 -10.04
N VAL A 69 2.37 -0.65 -8.99
CA VAL A 69 3.16 -1.88 -8.86
C VAL A 69 2.28 -2.98 -8.30
N ASP A 70 2.42 -4.16 -8.89
CA ASP A 70 1.77 -5.37 -8.42
C ASP A 70 2.69 -6.09 -7.43
N VAL A 71 2.13 -6.48 -6.30
CA VAL A 71 2.81 -7.28 -5.27
C VAL A 71 2.10 -8.63 -5.21
N ILE A 72 2.90 -9.69 -5.28
CA ILE A 72 2.43 -11.08 -5.23
C ILE A 72 2.96 -11.67 -3.93
N ILE A 73 2.06 -12.30 -3.18
CA ILE A 73 2.34 -13.05 -1.95
C ILE A 73 2.21 -14.52 -2.31
N GLU A 74 3.34 -15.22 -2.21
CA GLU A 74 3.42 -16.65 -2.48
C GLU A 74 2.92 -17.45 -1.26
N PRO A 75 2.38 -18.66 -1.47
CA PRO A 75 1.86 -19.53 -0.40
C PRO A 75 2.94 -20.18 0.48
#